data_AF-A0A958YIW2-F1
#
_entry.id   AF-A0A958YIW2-F1
#
_cell.length_a   1.000
_cell.length_b   1.000
_cell.length_c   1.000
_cell.angle_alpha   90.00
_cell.angle_beta   90.00
_cell.angle_gamma   90.00
#
_symmetry.space_group_name_H-M   'P 1'
#
loop_
_entity.id
_entity.type
_entity.pdbx_description
1 polymer ?
#
loop_
_entity_poly.entity_id
_entity_poly.type
_entity_poly.pdbx_seq_one_letter_code
_entity_poly.pdbx_strand_id
1 'polypeptide(L)'
;TKVHGILHLLNSTMFLNVFLVAILSIPMLYIKNEYAHLRYYFYFMSFFVVSTIIFFICYWFMYKQINGSGFKNFFNYVAMFFTFFSIAMGFSLHNSIAVIEGHMGKRSEFIRTPKFNISSIKDSWKGNKYLRKKLSLNVIIEGLLMLYFAFGLYSAFVVGDHGGDFGLFPFHLMLFIGFGYVFFKSLASKI
;
A
#
# COMPACT_ATOMS: atom_id res chain seq x y z
N THR A 1 -11.36 16.58 -22.61
CA THR A 1 -12.55 15.85 -23.13
C THR A 1 -13.28 15.18 -21.97
N LYS A 2 -14.56 14.81 -22.13
CA LYS A 2 -15.33 14.09 -21.08
C LYS A 2 -14.65 12.80 -20.62
N VAL A 3 -14.05 12.06 -21.57
CA VAL A 3 -13.28 10.83 -21.29
C VAL A 3 -12.08 11.11 -20.36
N HIS A 4 -11.31 12.17 -20.62
CA HIS A 4 -10.19 12.55 -19.75
C HIS A 4 -10.67 12.92 -18.34
N GLY A 5 -11.80 13.61 -18.22
CA GLY A 5 -12.42 13.93 -16.93
C GLY A 5 -12.81 12.67 -16.15
N ILE A 6 -13.43 11.68 -16.82
CA ILE A 6 -13.79 10.40 -16.19
C ILE A 6 -12.54 9.66 -15.68
N LEU A 7 -11.51 9.53 -16.51
CA LEU A 7 -10.26 8.86 -16.12
C LEU A 7 -9.60 9.57 -14.93
N HIS A 8 -9.56 10.90 -14.95
CA HIS A 8 -8.97 11.68 -13.87
C HIS A 8 -9.75 11.53 -12.56
N LEU A 9 -11.09 11.57 -12.61
CA LEU A 9 -11.94 11.44 -11.43
C LEU A 9 -11.93 10.02 -10.85
N LEU A 10 -11.88 8.99 -11.71
CA LEU A 10 -11.90 7.59 -11.29
C LEU A 10 -10.51 7.04 -10.94
N ASN A 11 -9.44 7.82 -11.12
CA ASN A 11 -8.07 7.36 -10.87
C ASN A 11 -7.87 6.83 -9.45
N SER A 12 -8.55 7.41 -8.45
CA SER A 12 -8.49 6.94 -7.07
C SER A 12 -9.00 5.51 -6.87
N THR A 13 -9.80 4.97 -7.80
CA THR A 13 -10.24 3.56 -7.80
C THR A 13 -9.06 2.59 -7.88
N MET A 14 -7.91 3.03 -8.38
CA MET A 14 -6.67 2.25 -8.37
C MET A 14 -6.32 1.75 -6.95
N PHE A 15 -6.54 2.55 -5.91
CA PHE A 15 -6.25 2.13 -4.53
C PHE A 15 -7.14 0.97 -4.07
N LEU A 16 -8.41 0.96 -4.49
CA LEU A 16 -9.33 -0.15 -4.22
C LEU A 16 -8.85 -1.43 -4.90
N ASN A 17 -8.42 -1.34 -6.16
CA ASN A 17 -7.89 -2.49 -6.90
C ASN A 17 -6.59 -3.02 -6.26
N VAL A 18 -5.68 -2.14 -5.84
CA VAL A 18 -4.45 -2.52 -5.13
C VAL A 18 -4.78 -3.23 -3.82
N PHE A 19 -5.76 -2.74 -3.05
CA PHE A 19 -6.18 -3.37 -1.80
C PHE A 19 -6.80 -4.76 -2.03
N LEU A 20 -7.63 -4.91 -3.07
CA LEU A 20 -8.20 -6.21 -3.45
C LEU A 20 -7.10 -7.21 -3.84
N VAL A 21 -6.14 -6.79 -4.69
CA VAL A 21 -5.00 -7.63 -5.06
C VAL A 21 -4.18 -8.00 -3.82
N ALA A 22 -3.96 -7.06 -2.91
CA ALA A 22 -3.24 -7.32 -1.66
C ALA A 22 -3.93 -8.41 -0.83
N ILE A 23 -5.23 -8.30 -0.55
CA ILE A 23 -5.96 -9.32 0.21
C ILE A 23 -5.93 -10.67 -0.51
N LEU A 24 -6.23 -10.69 -1.81
CA LEU A 24 -6.34 -11.92 -2.60
C LEU A 24 -4.98 -12.60 -2.86
N SER A 25 -3.87 -11.88 -2.69
CA SER A 25 -2.52 -12.40 -2.99
C SER A 25 -2.12 -13.61 -2.14
N ILE A 26 -2.60 -13.74 -0.90
CA ILE A 26 -2.29 -14.90 -0.04
C ILE A 26 -3.12 -16.12 -0.45
N PRO A 27 -4.46 -16.07 -0.58
CA PRO A 27 -5.24 -17.19 -1.13
C PRO A 27 -4.72 -17.63 -2.50
N MET A 28 -4.32 -16.68 -3.33
CA MET A 28 -3.72 -16.95 -4.64
C MET A 28 -2.46 -17.82 -4.52
N LEU A 29 -1.59 -17.57 -3.52
CA LEU A 29 -0.37 -18.34 -3.29
C LEU A 29 -0.69 -19.83 -3.05
N TYR A 30 -1.71 -20.13 -2.24
CA TYR A 30 -2.14 -21.51 -1.99
C TYR A 30 -2.78 -22.14 -3.23
N ILE A 31 -3.71 -21.43 -3.89
CA ILE A 31 -4.37 -21.94 -5.10
C ILE A 31 -3.36 -22.27 -6.20
N LYS A 32 -2.35 -21.42 -6.38
CA LYS A 32 -1.28 -21.63 -7.37
C LYS A 32 -0.50 -22.92 -7.11
N ASN A 33 -0.26 -23.27 -5.86
CA ASN A 33 0.55 -24.43 -5.50
C ASN A 33 -0.27 -25.73 -5.39
N GLU A 34 -1.52 -25.66 -4.96
CA GLU A 34 -2.41 -26.83 -4.88
C GLU A 34 -2.94 -27.28 -6.26
N TYR A 35 -3.21 -26.35 -7.17
CA TYR A 35 -3.85 -26.65 -8.45
C TYR A 35 -2.88 -26.53 -9.63
N ALA A 36 -2.14 -27.62 -9.89
CA ALA A 36 -1.13 -27.69 -10.96
C ALA A 36 -1.67 -27.32 -12.36
N HIS A 37 -2.95 -27.59 -12.65
CA HIS A 37 -3.57 -27.25 -13.93
C HIS A 37 -3.70 -25.73 -14.18
N LEU A 38 -3.73 -24.90 -13.12
CA LEU A 38 -3.78 -23.43 -13.22
C LEU A 38 -2.39 -22.81 -13.44
N ARG A 39 -1.31 -23.60 -13.47
CA ARG A 39 0.06 -23.09 -13.57
C ARG A 39 0.28 -22.21 -14.81
N TYR A 40 -0.25 -22.60 -15.97
CA TYR A 40 -0.15 -21.79 -17.19
C TYR A 40 -0.88 -20.44 -17.07
N TYR A 41 -2.01 -20.41 -16.38
CA TYR A 41 -2.73 -19.16 -16.10
C TYR A 41 -1.88 -18.22 -15.24
N PHE A 42 -1.24 -18.73 -14.18
CA PHE A 42 -0.35 -17.92 -13.34
C PHE A 42 0.92 -17.45 -14.07
N TYR A 43 1.48 -18.26 -14.98
CA TYR A 43 2.57 -17.83 -15.85
C TYR A 43 2.16 -16.68 -16.76
N PHE A 44 0.99 -16.76 -17.39
CA PHE A 44 0.48 -15.67 -18.21
C PHE A 44 0.25 -14.40 -17.36
N MET A 45 -0.33 -14.55 -16.16
CA MET A 45 -0.58 -13.42 -15.27
C MET A 45 0.72 -12.76 -14.76
N SER A 46 1.82 -13.52 -14.66
CA SER A 46 3.13 -12.98 -14.25
C SER A 46 3.66 -11.90 -15.20
N PHE A 47 3.20 -11.89 -16.46
CA PHE A 47 3.49 -10.83 -17.42
C PHE A 47 3.13 -9.43 -16.89
N PHE A 48 2.08 -9.31 -16.08
CA PHE A 48 1.65 -8.01 -15.56
C PHE A 48 2.65 -7.39 -14.56
N VAL A 49 3.66 -8.13 -14.08
CA VAL A 49 4.78 -7.57 -13.30
C VAL A 49 5.56 -6.52 -14.10
N VAL A 50 5.56 -6.61 -15.43
CA VAL A 50 6.15 -5.60 -16.32
C VAL A 50 5.56 -4.21 -16.06
N SER A 51 4.29 -4.11 -15.65
CA SER A 51 3.67 -2.81 -15.32
C SER A 51 4.37 -2.11 -14.15
N THR A 52 4.80 -2.86 -13.13
CA THR A 52 5.55 -2.32 -11.99
C THR A 52 6.94 -1.88 -12.40
N ILE A 53 7.58 -2.60 -13.33
CA ILE A 53 8.89 -2.22 -13.89
C ILE A 53 8.77 -0.92 -14.69
N ILE A 54 7.73 -0.80 -15.54
CA ILE A 54 7.46 0.44 -16.29
C ILE A 54 7.24 1.59 -15.29
N PHE A 55 6.43 1.38 -14.25
CA PHE A 55 6.16 2.39 -13.23
C PHE A 55 7.44 2.84 -12.51
N PHE A 56 8.32 1.90 -12.15
CA PHE A 56 9.63 2.18 -11.59
C PHE A 56 10.53 2.99 -12.54
N ILE A 57 10.52 2.69 -13.84
CA ILE A 57 11.31 3.43 -14.84
C ILE A 57 10.75 4.85 -15.03
N CYS A 58 9.43 5.02 -15.13
CA CYS A 58 8.80 6.32 -15.27
C CYS A 58 9.13 7.24 -14.08
N TYR A 59 9.04 6.72 -12.86
CA TYR A 59 9.39 7.49 -11.67
C TYR A 59 10.89 7.78 -11.56
N TRP A 60 11.74 6.91 -12.10
CA TRP A 60 13.18 7.19 -12.18
C TRP A 60 13.47 8.42 -13.04
N PHE A 61 12.82 8.54 -14.21
CA PHE A 61 13.00 9.70 -15.07
C PHE A 61 12.58 11.00 -14.37
N MET A 62 11.46 10.98 -13.65
CA MET A 62 11.00 12.11 -12.85
C MET A 62 12.00 12.47 -11.74
N TYR A 63 12.47 11.48 -10.98
CA TYR A 63 13.45 11.68 -9.93
C TYR A 63 14.78 12.22 -10.48
N LYS A 64 15.25 11.66 -11.59
CA LYS A 64 16.48 12.09 -12.27
C LYS A 64 16.40 13.55 -12.73
N GLN A 65 15.23 14.01 -13.16
CA GLN A 65 15.03 15.40 -13.59
C GLN A 65 15.14 16.39 -12.42
N ILE A 66 14.66 16.01 -11.22
CA ILE A 66 14.63 16.88 -10.05
C ILE A 66 15.94 16.83 -9.26
N ASN A 67 16.47 15.63 -9.03
CA ASN A 67 17.61 15.38 -8.14
C ASN A 67 18.93 15.16 -8.89
N GLY A 68 18.89 15.10 -10.23
CA GLY A 68 20.04 14.85 -11.08
C GLY A 68 20.37 13.36 -11.25
N SER A 69 21.24 13.06 -12.22
CA SER A 69 21.67 11.69 -12.54
C SER A 69 22.92 11.25 -11.79
N GLY A 70 23.05 9.96 -11.51
CA GLY A 70 24.27 9.37 -10.97
C GLY A 70 23.99 8.08 -10.20
N PHE A 71 25.04 7.29 -9.94
CA PHE A 71 24.93 6.01 -9.24
C PHE A 71 24.38 6.19 -7.82
N LYS A 72 24.92 7.14 -7.04
CA LYS A 72 24.42 7.47 -5.69
C LYS A 72 22.94 7.87 -5.71
N ASN A 73 22.54 8.71 -6.67
CA ASN A 73 21.16 9.13 -6.82
C ASN A 73 20.22 7.98 -7.21
N PHE A 74 20.72 7.00 -7.98
CA PHE A 74 19.96 5.80 -8.32
C PHE A 74 19.68 4.92 -7.09
N PHE A 75 20.67 4.67 -6.22
CA PHE A 75 20.41 3.92 -4.98
C PHE A 75 19.46 4.67 -4.04
N ASN A 76 19.61 5.99 -3.93
CA ASN A 76 18.68 6.82 -3.16
C ASN A 76 17.26 6.71 -3.71
N TYR A 77 17.12 6.74 -5.04
CA TYR A 77 15.83 6.57 -5.71
C TYR A 77 15.23 5.18 -5.45
N VAL A 78 16.01 4.11 -5.56
CA VAL A 78 15.55 2.74 -5.28
C VAL A 78 14.96 2.68 -3.88
N ALA A 79 15.71 3.11 -2.87
CA ALA A 79 15.23 3.12 -1.48
C ALA A 79 13.97 3.97 -1.30
N MET A 80 13.94 5.17 -1.90
CA MET A 80 12.80 6.07 -1.83
C MET A 80 11.57 5.48 -2.51
N PHE A 81 11.71 4.87 -3.69
CA PHE A 81 10.63 4.25 -4.43
C PHE A 81 10.02 3.10 -3.65
N PHE A 82 10.83 2.18 -3.13
CA PHE A 82 10.30 1.06 -2.35
C PHE A 82 9.65 1.51 -1.04
N THR A 83 10.20 2.55 -0.40
CA THR A 83 9.58 3.17 0.78
C THR A 83 8.23 3.80 0.44
N PHE A 84 8.20 4.62 -0.62
CA PHE A 84 6.99 5.26 -1.13
C PHE A 84 5.92 4.22 -1.49
N PHE A 85 6.30 3.21 -2.28
CA PHE A 85 5.37 2.19 -2.77
C PHE A 85 4.81 1.36 -1.61
N SER A 86 5.65 0.98 -0.64
CA SER A 86 5.20 0.28 0.57
C SER A 86 4.20 1.10 1.39
N ILE A 87 4.51 2.38 1.64
CA ILE A 87 3.63 3.27 2.40
C ILE A 87 2.32 3.54 1.63
N ALA A 88 2.38 3.76 0.31
CA ALA A 88 1.21 3.94 -0.54
C ALA A 88 0.29 2.71 -0.50
N MET A 89 0.86 1.49 -0.51
CA MET A 89 0.11 0.26 -0.31
C MET A 89 -0.47 0.15 1.12
N GLY A 90 0.25 0.58 2.15
CA GLY A 90 -0.28 0.63 3.53
C GLY A 90 -1.49 1.55 3.69
N PHE A 91 -1.56 2.65 2.92
CA PHE A 91 -2.72 3.54 2.89
C PHE A 91 -3.90 3.03 2.06
N SER A 92 -3.74 1.90 1.35
CA SER A 92 -4.77 1.38 0.45
C SER A 92 -6.08 1.07 1.16
N LEU A 93 -6.08 0.64 2.43
CA LEU A 93 -7.30 0.41 3.21
C LEU A 93 -8.14 1.69 3.34
N HIS A 94 -7.55 2.79 3.83
CA HIS A 94 -8.26 4.05 4.03
C HIS A 94 -8.74 4.64 2.72
N ASN A 95 -7.88 4.59 1.69
CA ASN A 95 -8.24 5.05 0.35
C ASN A 95 -9.37 4.22 -0.25
N SER A 96 -9.37 2.90 -0.03
CA SER A 96 -10.45 2.00 -0.50
C SER A 96 -11.78 2.32 0.16
N ILE A 97 -11.78 2.56 1.48
CA ILE A 97 -12.99 2.98 2.21
C ILE A 97 -13.52 4.29 1.61
N ALA A 98 -12.67 5.29 1.45
CA ALA A 98 -13.06 6.58 0.88
C ALA A 98 -13.62 6.45 -0.55
N VAL A 99 -13.01 5.61 -1.39
CA VAL A 99 -13.47 5.34 -2.76
C VAL A 99 -14.83 4.66 -2.75
N ILE A 100 -15.03 3.64 -1.91
CA ILE A 100 -16.32 2.94 -1.79
C ILE A 100 -17.40 3.91 -1.32
N GLU A 101 -17.12 4.72 -0.30
CA GLU A 101 -18.06 5.72 0.19
C GLU A 101 -18.41 6.77 -0.87
N GLY A 102 -17.42 7.17 -1.69
CA GLY A 102 -17.61 8.05 -2.83
C GLY A 102 -18.52 7.44 -3.90
N HIS A 103 -18.31 6.17 -4.27
CA HIS A 103 -19.16 5.45 -5.23
C HIS A 103 -20.59 5.23 -4.70
N MET A 104 -20.74 5.01 -3.39
CA MET A 104 -22.04 4.92 -2.73
C MET A 104 -22.73 6.28 -2.55
N GLY A 105 -22.08 7.39 -2.93
CA GLY A 105 -22.63 8.73 -2.78
C GLY A 105 -22.82 9.17 -1.33
N LYS A 106 -22.09 8.58 -0.37
CA LYS A 106 -22.16 9.00 1.02
C LYS A 106 -21.65 10.43 1.14
N ARG A 107 -22.49 11.33 1.65
CA ARG A 107 -22.10 12.70 1.96
C ARG A 107 -21.23 12.68 3.22
N SER A 108 -19.92 12.62 3.03
CA SER A 108 -18.96 12.79 4.12
C SER A 108 -18.94 14.25 4.56
N GLU A 109 -18.94 14.50 5.87
CA GLU A 109 -18.74 15.85 6.39
C GLU A 109 -17.35 16.34 5.98
N PHE A 110 -17.29 17.50 5.33
CA PHE A 110 -16.01 18.16 5.08
C PHE A 110 -15.49 18.78 6.37
N ILE A 111 -15.08 17.92 7.31
CA ILE A 111 -14.40 18.32 8.53
C ILE A 111 -13.03 18.82 8.08
N ARG A 112 -12.82 20.13 8.19
CA ARG A 112 -11.54 20.75 7.84
C ARG A 112 -10.45 20.07 8.67
N THR A 113 -9.33 19.77 8.02
CA THR A 113 -8.16 19.25 8.72
C THR A 113 -7.78 20.19 9.86
N PRO A 114 -7.59 19.68 11.08
CA PRO A 114 -7.31 20.53 12.22
C PRO A 114 -5.96 21.24 12.05
N LYS A 115 -5.96 22.57 12.16
CA LYS A 115 -4.73 23.37 12.15
C LYS A 115 -4.13 23.33 13.55
N PHE A 116 -3.02 22.62 13.72
CA PHE A 116 -2.36 22.43 15.02
C PHE A 116 -1.57 23.66 15.50
N ASN A 117 -1.45 24.70 14.67
CA ASN A 117 -0.72 25.96 14.95
C ASN A 117 0.70 25.75 15.52
N ILE A 118 1.41 24.75 15.01
CA ILE A 118 2.77 24.40 15.42
C ILE A 118 3.71 25.24 14.58
N SER A 119 4.42 26.16 15.23
CA SER A 119 5.34 27.09 14.57
C SER A 119 6.80 26.72 14.80
N SER A 120 7.10 25.88 15.80
CA SER A 120 8.45 25.43 16.12
C SER A 120 8.57 23.91 16.22
N ILE A 121 9.76 23.36 15.96
CA ILE A 121 10.05 21.91 16.08
C ILE A 121 9.86 21.39 17.53
N LYS A 122 9.90 22.29 18.53
CA LYS A 122 9.69 21.97 19.94
C LYS A 122 8.22 21.95 20.35
N ASP A 123 7.31 22.45 19.51
CA ASP A 123 5.88 22.48 19.83
C ASP A 123 5.31 21.06 19.83
N SER A 124 4.71 20.71 20.96
CA SER A 124 4.12 19.39 21.16
C SER A 124 2.71 19.33 20.60
N TRP A 125 2.45 18.27 19.82
CA TRP A 125 1.11 17.92 19.36
C TRP A 125 0.25 17.35 20.51
N LYS A 126 0.91 16.82 21.57
CA LYS A 126 0.25 16.13 22.69
C LYS A 126 -0.60 17.11 23.49
N GLY A 127 -1.93 16.90 23.46
CA GLY A 127 -2.91 17.71 24.19
C GLY A 127 -3.88 18.50 23.31
N ASN A 128 -3.72 18.48 21.98
CA ASN A 128 -4.66 19.17 21.12
C ASN A 128 -6.06 18.51 21.16
N LYS A 129 -7.12 19.33 21.25
CA LYS A 129 -8.54 18.91 21.32
C LYS A 129 -8.96 18.01 20.16
N TYR A 130 -8.25 18.07 19.04
CA TYR A 130 -8.50 17.25 17.85
C TYR A 130 -7.92 15.83 17.92
N LEU A 131 -7.10 15.50 18.92
CA LEU A 131 -6.58 14.14 19.11
C LEU A 131 -7.65 13.25 19.74
N ARG A 132 -8.22 12.34 18.94
CA ARG A 132 -9.14 11.29 19.44
C ARG A 132 -8.34 10.25 20.23
N LYS A 133 -8.53 10.23 21.55
CA LYS A 133 -7.90 9.27 22.48
C LYS A 133 -8.39 7.81 22.32
N LYS A 134 -9.42 7.54 21.51
CA LYS A 134 -9.97 6.19 21.32
C LYS A 134 -9.34 5.52 20.10
N LEU A 135 -8.93 4.26 20.26
CA LEU A 135 -8.60 3.38 19.15
C LEU A 135 -9.82 3.26 18.22
N SER A 136 -9.60 3.45 16.93
CA SER A 136 -10.66 3.34 15.93
C SER A 136 -10.60 1.95 15.31
N LEU A 137 -11.73 1.46 14.82
CA LEU A 137 -11.81 0.14 14.17
C LEU A 137 -10.76 -0.01 13.05
N ASN A 138 -10.50 1.05 12.28
CA ASN A 138 -9.47 1.05 11.24
C ASN A 138 -8.07 0.69 11.77
N VAL A 139 -7.69 1.12 12.98
CA VAL A 139 -6.38 0.79 13.56
C VAL A 139 -6.29 -0.69 13.91
N ILE A 140 -7.39 -1.29 14.37
CA ILE A 140 -7.45 -2.74 14.61
C ILE A 140 -7.31 -3.48 13.27
N ILE A 141 -8.02 -3.04 12.24
CA ILE A 141 -7.94 -3.62 10.89
C ILE A 141 -6.52 -3.47 10.30
N GLU A 142 -5.86 -2.33 10.47
CA GLU A 142 -4.47 -2.12 10.07
C GLU A 142 -3.53 -3.15 10.72
N GLY A 143 -3.68 -3.38 12.03
CA GLY A 143 -2.91 -4.39 12.75
C GLY A 143 -3.20 -5.81 12.29
N LEU A 144 -4.47 -6.14 12.04
CA LEU A 144 -4.86 -7.44 11.48
C LEU A 144 -4.29 -7.65 10.07
N LEU A 145 -4.28 -6.62 9.23
CA LEU A 145 -3.67 -6.69 7.90
C LEU A 145 -2.15 -6.83 7.98
N MET A 146 -1.49 -6.15 8.92
CA MET A 146 -0.06 -6.38 9.18
C MET A 146 0.19 -7.85 9.54
N LEU A 147 -0.57 -8.42 10.47
CA LEU A 147 -0.44 -9.84 10.83
C LEU A 147 -0.78 -10.77 9.66
N TYR A 148 -1.78 -10.42 8.85
CA TYR A 148 -2.15 -11.17 7.65
C TYR A 148 -0.99 -11.22 6.64
N PHE A 149 -0.28 -10.11 6.41
CA PHE A 149 0.88 -10.12 5.52
C PHE A 149 2.13 -10.73 6.14
N ALA A 150 2.28 -10.71 7.47
CA ALA A 150 3.27 -11.53 8.15
C ALA A 150 3.00 -13.03 7.94
N PHE A 151 1.73 -13.45 7.98
CA PHE A 151 1.33 -14.80 7.61
C PHE A 151 1.67 -15.08 6.13
N GLY A 152 1.43 -14.16 5.20
CA GLY A 152 1.83 -14.33 3.80
C GLY A 152 3.34 -14.53 3.60
N LEU A 153 4.17 -13.80 4.34
CA LEU A 153 5.63 -14.01 4.36
C LEU A 153 6.00 -15.41 4.86
N TYR A 154 5.33 -15.89 5.91
CA TYR A 154 5.51 -17.26 6.40
C TYR A 154 5.03 -18.30 5.38
N SER A 155 3.86 -18.09 4.76
CA SER A 155 3.29 -18.99 3.75
C SER A 155 4.23 -19.18 2.57
N ALA A 156 5.02 -18.18 2.18
CA ALA A 156 6.01 -18.33 1.11
C ALA A 156 7.04 -19.44 1.37
N PHE A 157 7.39 -19.70 2.64
CA PHE A 157 8.32 -20.78 3.00
C PHE A 157 7.63 -22.13 3.16
N VAL A 158 6.34 -22.13 3.53
CA VAL A 158 5.57 -23.36 3.80
C VAL A 158 4.97 -23.94 2.52
N VAL A 159 4.53 -23.06 1.62
CA VAL A 159 3.82 -23.44 0.41
C VAL A 159 4.84 -23.77 -0.68
N GLY A 160 4.78 -24.99 -1.22
CA GLY A 160 5.61 -25.46 -2.33
C GLY A 160 6.45 -26.69 -1.98
N ASP A 161 6.37 -27.73 -2.82
CA ASP A 161 6.93 -29.07 -2.56
C ASP A 161 8.47 -29.13 -2.47
N HIS A 162 9.17 -28.07 -2.93
CA HIS A 162 10.63 -28.06 -3.11
C HIS A 162 11.30 -26.80 -2.56
N GLY A 163 10.87 -26.32 -1.40
CA GLY A 163 11.57 -25.25 -0.67
C GLY A 163 10.93 -23.86 -0.74
N GLY A 164 9.61 -23.78 -0.96
CA GLY A 164 8.84 -22.54 -0.90
C GLY A 164 8.53 -21.90 -2.26
N ASP A 165 7.56 -20.98 -2.27
CA ASP A 165 7.17 -20.14 -3.40
C ASP A 165 7.34 -18.65 -3.06
N PHE A 166 8.48 -18.09 -3.49
CA PHE A 166 8.86 -16.70 -3.22
C PHE A 166 8.38 -15.70 -4.26
N GLY A 167 7.55 -16.11 -5.23
CA GLY A 167 7.13 -15.22 -6.32
C GLY A 167 6.42 -13.95 -5.84
N LEU A 168 5.63 -14.05 -4.77
CA LEU A 168 4.93 -12.92 -4.16
C LEU A 168 5.62 -12.36 -2.91
N PHE A 169 6.77 -12.92 -2.51
CA PHE A 169 7.43 -12.56 -1.26
C PHE A 169 7.81 -11.08 -1.17
N PRO A 170 8.43 -10.45 -2.21
CA PRO A 170 8.73 -9.02 -2.14
C PRO A 170 7.47 -8.17 -1.99
N PHE A 171 6.36 -8.57 -2.64
CA PHE A 171 5.09 -7.87 -2.55
C PHE A 171 4.49 -7.96 -1.14
N HIS A 172 4.46 -9.15 -0.53
CA HIS A 172 4.01 -9.35 0.85
C HIS A 172 4.89 -8.62 1.85
N LEU A 173 6.21 -8.55 1.62
CA LEU A 173 7.13 -7.81 2.48
C LEU A 173 6.82 -6.32 2.49
N MET A 174 6.59 -5.74 1.31
CA MET A 174 6.22 -4.33 1.19
C MET A 174 4.86 -4.04 1.82
N LEU A 175 3.89 -4.95 1.70
CA LEU A 175 2.59 -4.83 2.35
C LEU A 175 2.72 -4.93 3.89
N PHE A 176 3.53 -5.85 4.39
CA PHE A 176 3.82 -5.98 5.82
C PHE A 176 4.44 -4.70 6.39
N ILE A 177 5.48 -4.17 5.72
CA ILE A 177 6.15 -2.93 6.12
C ILE A 177 5.19 -1.74 6.01
N GLY A 178 4.41 -1.67 4.93
CA GLY A 178 3.44 -0.61 4.68
C GLY A 178 2.35 -0.54 5.75
N PHE A 179 1.63 -1.63 5.96
CA PHE A 179 0.58 -1.72 6.99
C PHE A 179 1.16 -1.61 8.40
N GLY A 180 2.35 -2.16 8.66
CA GLY A 180 3.05 -1.97 9.92
C GLY A 180 3.36 -0.51 10.21
N TYR A 181 3.91 0.22 9.23
CA TYR A 181 4.17 1.66 9.35
C TYR A 181 2.90 2.44 9.69
N VAL A 182 1.81 2.21 8.94
CA VAL A 182 0.53 2.89 9.17
C VAL A 182 -0.02 2.54 10.56
N PHE A 183 -0.03 1.26 10.93
CA PHE A 183 -0.49 0.80 12.24
C PHE A 183 0.27 1.45 13.41
N PHE A 184 1.60 1.41 13.39
CA PHE A 184 2.40 1.98 14.48
C PHE A 184 2.27 3.50 14.55
N LYS A 185 2.14 4.20 13.41
CA LYS A 185 1.91 5.65 13.40
C LYS A 185 0.50 6.00 13.89
N SER A 186 -0.51 5.24 13.48
CA SER A 186 -1.87 5.35 14.00
C SER A 186 -1.91 5.15 15.52
N LEU A 187 -1.19 4.16 16.04
CA LEU A 187 -1.10 3.87 17.47
C LEU A 187 -0.38 4.99 18.22
N ALA A 188 0.80 5.39 17.75
CA ALA A 188 1.61 6.45 18.37
C ALA A 188 0.91 7.82 18.38
N SER A 189 -0.02 8.08 17.45
CA SER A 189 -0.80 9.32 17.46
C SER A 189 -1.90 9.35 18.53
N LYS A 190 -2.28 8.20 19.09
CA LYS A 190 -3.40 8.05 20.04
C LYS A 190 -2.95 7.84 21.49
N ILE A 191 -1.69 7.48 21.70
CA ILE A 191 -1.01 7.30 23.00
C ILE A 191 -0.19 8.56 23.32
#